data_AF-A0A523K500-F1
#
_entry.id   AF-A0A523K500-F1
#
_cell.length_a   1.000
_cell.length_b   1.000
_cell.length_c   1.000
_cell.angle_alpha   90.00
_cell.angle_beta   90.00
_cell.angle_gamma   90.00
#
_symmetry.space_group_name_H-M   'P 1'
#
loop_
_entity.id
_entity.type
_entity.pdbx_description
1 polymer ?
#
loop_
_entity_poly.entity_id
_entity_poly.type
_entity_poly.pdbx_seq_one_letter_code
_entity_poly.pdbx_strand_id
1 'polypeptide(L)'
;MTKSRQNRGFRSLAAALTVAVALTIALPALADDYDDRHSGHPLRIVAYVVHPIGVILDYLIFRPFHWVGSHEPFSTLFGHEEA
;
A
#
# COMPACT_ATOMS: atom_id res chain seq x y z
N MET A 1 -33.68 25.00 16.00
CA MET A 1 -32.42 25.79 15.93
C MET A 1 -31.27 24.99 16.57
N THR A 2 -30.65 24.02 15.87
CA THR A 2 -29.49 23.24 16.42
C THR A 2 -28.53 22.68 15.35
N LYS A 3 -28.50 23.23 14.11
CA LYS A 3 -27.68 22.67 13.00
C LYS A 3 -26.23 23.18 12.95
N SER A 4 -25.87 24.21 13.74
CA SER A 4 -24.56 24.90 13.64
C SER A 4 -23.43 24.29 14.49
N ARG A 5 -23.74 23.33 15.38
CA ARG A 5 -22.74 22.70 16.26
C ARG A 5 -22.06 21.50 15.61
N GLN A 6 -22.79 20.77 14.75
CA GLN A 6 -22.30 19.57 14.07
C GLN A 6 -21.19 19.87 13.04
N ASN A 7 -21.34 20.93 12.24
CA ASN A 7 -20.34 21.31 11.23
C ASN A 7 -19.02 21.79 11.84
N ARG A 8 -19.02 22.29 13.08
CA ARG A 8 -17.77 22.70 13.76
C ARG A 8 -16.93 21.50 14.17
N GLY A 9 -17.56 20.43 14.66
CA GLY A 9 -16.88 19.18 15.02
C GLY A 9 -16.29 18.44 13.81
N PHE A 10 -17.03 18.39 12.70
CA PHE A 10 -16.52 17.76 11.47
C PHE A 10 -15.34 18.53 10.86
N ARG A 11 -15.38 19.87 10.85
CA ARG A 11 -14.28 20.71 10.35
C ARG A 11 -13.04 20.62 11.24
N SER A 12 -13.19 20.53 12.56
CA SER A 12 -12.06 20.31 13.47
C SER A 12 -11.45 18.92 13.30
N LEU A 13 -12.26 17.89 13.03
CA LEU A 13 -11.77 16.54 12.80
C LEU A 13 -11.03 16.42 11.47
N ALA A 14 -11.59 17.01 10.40
CA ALA A 14 -10.94 17.10 9.11
C ALA A 14 -9.62 17.87 9.20
N ALA A 15 -9.59 19.01 9.88
CA ALA A 15 -8.37 19.78 10.10
C ALA A 15 -7.31 18.98 10.89
N ALA A 16 -7.72 18.27 11.94
CA ALA A 16 -6.82 17.40 12.70
C ALA A 16 -6.25 16.27 11.84
N LEU A 17 -7.07 15.66 10.97
CA LEU A 17 -6.64 14.61 10.05
C LEU A 17 -5.65 15.15 9.01
N THR A 18 -5.92 16.33 8.44
CA THR A 18 -5.00 16.96 7.47
C THR A 18 -3.66 17.30 8.12
N VAL A 19 -3.67 17.82 9.36
CA VAL A 19 -2.44 18.09 10.11
C VAL A 19 -1.71 16.79 10.44
N ALA A 20 -2.41 15.73 10.83
CA ALA A 20 -1.79 14.43 11.08
C ALA A 20 -1.13 13.86 9.82
N VAL A 21 -1.79 13.94 8.66
CA VAL A 21 -1.23 13.50 7.37
C VAL A 21 -0.05 14.38 6.95
N ALA A 22 -0.11 15.70 7.17
CA ALA A 22 1.01 16.58 6.86
C ALA A 22 2.24 16.27 7.74
N LEU A 23 2.02 15.91 9.01
CA LEU A 23 3.08 15.52 9.94
C LEU A 23 3.72 14.18 9.58
N THR A 24 2.97 13.21 9.02
CA THR A 24 3.56 11.94 8.58
C THR A 24 4.43 12.11 7.32
N ILE A 25 4.12 13.06 6.45
CA ILE A 25 4.95 13.38 5.27
C ILE A 25 6.26 14.07 5.68
N ALA A 26 6.26 14.83 6.79
CA ALA A 26 7.42 15.56 7.29
C ALA A 26 8.40 14.72 8.12
N LEU A 27 8.15 13.41 8.28
CA LEU A 27 9.11 12.52 8.94
C LEU A 27 10.41 12.49 8.14
N PRO A 28 11.58 12.62 8.80
CA PRO A 28 12.86 12.50 8.09
C PRO A 28 12.88 11.13 7.39
N ALA A 29 13.08 11.16 6.08
CA ALA A 29 13.31 9.93 5.33
C ALA A 29 14.55 9.27 5.93
N LEU A 30 14.39 8.08 6.50
CA LEU A 30 15.49 7.17 6.81
C LEU A 30 16.09 6.73 5.47
N ALA A 31 16.88 7.62 4.88
CA ALA A 31 17.66 7.32 3.70
C ALA A 31 18.73 6.32 4.14
N ASP A 32 18.76 5.19 3.46
CA ASP A 32 19.85 4.24 3.62
C ASP A 32 21.15 4.91 3.21
N ASP A 33 22.24 4.64 3.93
CA ASP A 33 23.52 5.28 3.66
C ASP A 33 24.00 4.89 2.25
N TYR A 34 24.41 5.88 1.45
CA TYR A 34 24.80 5.63 0.06
C TYR A 34 26.15 4.89 0.02
N ASP A 35 26.11 3.56 -0.06
CA ASP A 35 27.32 2.74 -0.23
C ASP A 35 27.78 2.79 -1.69
N ASP A 36 28.80 3.59 -1.98
CA ASP A 36 29.44 3.72 -3.30
C ASP A 36 29.86 2.37 -3.89
N ARG A 37 30.22 1.38 -3.06
CA ARG A 37 30.75 0.09 -3.51
C ARG A 37 29.65 -0.87 -3.97
N HIS A 38 28.43 -0.75 -3.42
CA HIS A 38 27.29 -1.61 -3.76
C HIS A 38 26.23 -0.90 -4.63
N SER A 39 26.28 0.43 -4.72
CA SER A 39 25.26 1.21 -5.42
C SER A 39 25.35 1.18 -6.95
N GLY A 40 26.51 0.81 -7.50
CA GLY A 40 26.73 0.70 -8.94
C GLY A 40 26.36 -0.66 -9.58
N HIS A 41 25.81 -1.62 -8.84
CA HIS A 41 25.52 -2.95 -9.40
C HIS A 41 24.39 -2.90 -10.45
N PRO A 42 24.64 -3.30 -11.72
CA PRO A 42 23.64 -3.22 -12.78
C PRO A 42 22.34 -3.97 -12.46
N LEU A 43 22.46 -5.12 -11.80
CA LEU A 43 21.32 -5.92 -11.36
C LEU A 43 20.45 -5.18 -10.33
N ARG A 44 21.03 -4.32 -9.48
CA ARG A 44 20.28 -3.53 -8.50
C ARG A 44 19.45 -2.45 -9.17
N ILE A 45 19.99 -1.83 -10.23
CA ILE A 45 19.26 -0.85 -11.05
C ILE A 45 18.07 -1.52 -11.74
N VAL A 46 18.29 -2.67 -12.36
CA VAL A 46 17.21 -3.46 -12.96
C VAL A 46 16.18 -3.84 -11.89
N ALA A 47 16.62 -4.29 -10.72
CA ALA A 47 15.72 -4.62 -9.61
C ALA A 47 14.89 -3.42 -9.16
N TYR A 48 15.44 -2.20 -9.09
CA TYR A 48 14.66 -1.02 -8.76
C TYR A 48 13.56 -0.70 -9.78
N VAL A 49 13.78 -1.00 -11.06
CA VAL A 49 12.74 -0.83 -12.09
C VAL A 49 11.73 -1.97 -12.08
N VAL A 50 12.21 -3.21 -11.92
CA VAL A 50 11.37 -4.41 -11.95
C VAL A 50 10.52 -4.56 -10.69
N HIS A 51 11.04 -4.16 -9.52
CA HIS A 51 10.33 -4.28 -8.25
C HIS A 51 8.94 -3.62 -8.24
N PRO A 52 8.77 -2.33 -8.61
CA PRO A 52 7.44 -1.72 -8.64
C PRO A 52 6.51 -2.40 -9.66
N ILE A 53 7.04 -2.89 -10.78
CA ILE A 53 6.26 -3.67 -11.76
C ILE A 53 5.76 -4.96 -11.14
N GLY A 54 6.63 -5.70 -10.43
CA GLY A 54 6.27 -6.91 -9.71
C GLY A 54 5.18 -6.67 -8.66
N VAL A 55 5.29 -5.57 -7.89
CA VAL A 55 4.26 -5.16 -6.93
C VAL A 55 2.93 -4.88 -7.65
N ILE A 56 2.94 -4.15 -8.76
CA ILE A 56 1.72 -3.88 -9.53
C ILE A 56 1.10 -5.20 -10.02
N LEU A 57 1.89 -6.11 -10.59
CA LEU A 57 1.39 -7.40 -11.07
C LEU A 57 0.83 -8.25 -9.92
N ASP A 58 1.46 -8.24 -8.75
CA ASP A 58 0.96 -8.92 -7.55
C ASP A 58 -0.41 -8.40 -7.14
N TYR A 59 -0.57 -7.08 -7.02
CA TYR A 59 -1.82 -6.48 -6.60
C TYR A 59 -2.92 -6.53 -7.65
N LEU A 60 -2.58 -6.42 -8.92
CA LEU A 60 -3.57 -6.30 -10.00
C LEU A 60 -3.97 -7.64 -10.60
N ILE A 61 -3.08 -8.64 -10.54
CA ILE A 61 -3.30 -9.95 -11.16
C ILE A 61 -3.29 -11.04 -10.10
N PHE A 62 -2.14 -11.29 -9.46
CA PHE A 62 -1.99 -12.50 -8.65
C PHE A 62 -2.94 -12.52 -7.43
N ARG A 63 -3.09 -11.41 -6.71
CA ARG A 63 -4.00 -11.30 -5.55
C ARG A 63 -5.47 -11.45 -5.94
N PRO A 64 -6.02 -10.74 -6.93
CA PRO A 64 -7.39 -10.96 -7.38
C PRO A 64 -7.65 -12.38 -7.85
N PHE A 65 -6.72 -12.99 -8.60
CA PHE A 65 -6.89 -14.37 -9.05
C PHE A 65 -6.86 -15.38 -7.90
N HIS A 66 -5.97 -15.20 -6.92
CA HIS A 66 -5.96 -16.00 -5.71
C HIS A 66 -7.28 -15.84 -4.93
N TRP A 67 -7.76 -14.61 -4.77
CA TRP A 67 -9.04 -14.32 -4.12
C TRP A 67 -10.23 -14.94 -4.88
N VAL A 68 -10.28 -14.84 -6.20
CA VAL A 68 -11.33 -15.47 -7.01
C VAL A 68 -11.28 -16.99 -6.90
N GLY A 69 -10.09 -17.58 -6.98
CA GLY A 69 -9.89 -19.03 -6.84
C GLY A 69 -10.26 -19.57 -5.46
N SER A 70 -10.16 -18.74 -4.42
CA SER A 70 -10.54 -19.10 -3.05
C SER A 70 -12.03 -18.97 -2.75
N HIS A 71 -12.87 -18.48 -3.68
CA HIS A 71 -14.33 -18.42 -3.52
C HIS A 71 -15.03 -19.62 -4.18
N GLU A 72 -16.08 -20.16 -3.55
CA GLU A 72 -16.95 -21.15 -4.19
C GLU A 72 -17.61 -20.56 -5.45
N PRO A 73 -17.77 -21.32 -6.56
CA PRO A 73 -17.55 -22.76 -6.73
C PRO A 73 -16.12 -23.13 -7.20
N PHE A 74 -15.20 -22.16 -7.32
CA PHE A 74 -13.85 -22.41 -7.81
C PHE A 74 -13.01 -23.20 -6.80
N SER A 75 -13.22 -23.00 -5.49
CA SER A 75 -12.58 -23.80 -4.43
C SER A 75 -12.89 -25.30 -4.55
N THR A 76 -14.11 -25.67 -4.96
CA THR A 76 -14.54 -27.07 -5.18
C THR A 76 -13.92 -27.69 -6.45
N LEU A 77 -13.68 -26.88 -7.49
CA LEU A 77 -13.00 -27.33 -8.72
C LEU A 77 -11.49 -27.49 -8.54
N PHE A 78 -10.86 -26.67 -7.69
CA PHE A 78 -9.42 -26.68 -7.45
C PHE A 78 -9.00 -27.48 -6.19
N GLY A 79 -9.95 -28.03 -5.43
CA GLY A 79 -9.67 -28.96 -4.32
C GLY A 79 -8.90 -28.33 -3.16
N HIS A 80 -9.22 -27.09 -2.79
CA HIS A 80 -8.71 -26.51 -1.55
C HIS A 80 -9.63 -26.87 -0.38
N GLU A 81 -9.27 -27.94 0.34
CA GLU A 81 -9.76 -28.17 1.69
C GLU A 81 -9.03 -27.20 2.63
N GLU A 82 -9.81 -26.40 3.34
CA GLU A 82 -9.33 -25.46 4.35
C GLU A 82 -8.47 -26.23 5.37
N ALA A 83 -7.18 -25.89 5.45
CA ALA A 83 -6.27 -26.41 6.47
C ALA A 83 -6.43 -25.67 7.80
#